data_AF-A0A835L8V0-F1
#
_entry.id   AF-A0A835L8V0-F1
#
_cell.length_a   1.000
_cell.length_b   1.000
_cell.length_c   1.000
_cell.angle_alpha   90.00
_cell.angle_beta   90.00
_cell.angle_gamma   90.00
#
_symmetry.space_group_name_H-M   'P 1'
#
loop_
_entity.id
_entity.type
_entity.pdbx_description
1 polymer ?
#
loop_
_entity_poly.entity_id
_entity_poly.type
_entity_poly.pdbx_seq_one_letter_code
_entity_poly.pdbx_strand_id
1 'polypeptide(L)'
;MKMPELIEQMYSSQQIVIPPKYPYILKRYCKAAIKTQPYDLLRWSFEYFKALAEHRPPPVKLRLEYPIYSTEGGLTRGCLKVLAHQLYGMSDIPLSTLKQAWNGFCLDSMELQRILCLCEVYHRQDDVPYLHFLAVAGGMLTKCLTHTMILLCESLTKEPDGGSAAIPVEEFLAMYLYLAKMDASKDVQYHNGFREGSAPEPEVEDEEVTQTEPTSEQRKLKYLSITRMQESGMLDSG
;
A
#
# COMPACT_ATOMS: atom_id res chain seq x y z
N MET A 1 -52.41 16.12 -36.48
CA MET A 1 -51.18 16.88 -36.78
C MET A 1 -50.00 15.94 -36.54
N LYS A 2 -49.51 15.28 -37.60
CA LYS A 2 -48.34 14.37 -37.53
C LYS A 2 -47.08 15.22 -37.43
N MET A 3 -46.36 15.13 -36.31
CA MET A 3 -44.97 15.61 -36.22
C MET A 3 -44.03 14.57 -36.85
N PRO A 4 -42.87 15.00 -37.36
CA PRO A 4 -42.42 14.61 -38.69
C PRO A 4 -41.52 13.35 -38.72
N GLU A 5 -41.81 12.45 -39.66
CA GLU A 5 -40.97 11.33 -40.13
C GLU A 5 -39.62 11.79 -40.74
N LEU A 6 -39.34 13.09 -40.78
CA LEU A 6 -38.15 13.67 -41.41
C LEU A 6 -36.84 13.35 -40.67
N ILE A 7 -36.87 13.10 -39.36
CA ILE A 7 -35.65 12.78 -38.60
C ILE A 7 -35.19 11.34 -38.89
N GLU A 8 -36.13 10.41 -39.11
CA GLU A 8 -35.81 9.00 -39.40
C GLU A 8 -35.28 8.78 -40.83
N GLN A 9 -35.55 9.69 -41.77
CA GLN A 9 -35.13 9.56 -43.18
C GLN A 9 -33.80 10.24 -43.53
N MET A 10 -33.21 11.06 -42.66
CA MET A 10 -31.92 11.73 -42.97
C MET A 10 -30.69 10.86 -42.71
N TYR A 11 -30.79 9.81 -41.87
CA TYR A 11 -29.67 8.97 -41.51
C TYR A 11 -29.85 7.57 -42.12
N SER A 12 -29.06 7.25 -43.15
CA SER A 12 -29.02 5.89 -43.69
C SER A 12 -28.12 5.02 -42.81
N SER A 13 -28.59 3.83 -42.43
CA SER A 13 -27.80 2.83 -41.68
C SER A 13 -26.51 2.42 -42.39
N GLN A 14 -26.43 2.64 -43.70
CA GLN A 14 -25.24 2.40 -44.52
C GLN A 14 -24.13 3.44 -44.30
N GLN A 15 -24.47 4.65 -43.81
CA GLN A 15 -23.51 5.73 -43.54
C GLN A 15 -22.82 5.59 -42.17
N ILE A 16 -23.45 4.86 -41.24
CA ILE A 16 -22.93 4.64 -39.89
C ILE A 16 -22.35 3.22 -39.82
N VAL A 17 -21.05 3.10 -40.08
CA VAL A 17 -20.35 1.81 -39.94
C VAL A 17 -19.99 1.61 -38.47
N ILE A 18 -20.73 0.76 -37.77
CA ILE A 18 -20.42 0.38 -36.39
C ILE A 18 -19.33 -0.69 -36.41
N PRO A 19 -18.18 -0.48 -35.73
CA PRO A 19 -17.15 -1.51 -35.65
C PRO A 19 -17.69 -2.81 -35.02
N PRO A 20 -17.38 -4.00 -35.56
CA PRO A 20 -18.03 -5.26 -35.16
C PRO A 20 -17.80 -5.63 -33.68
N LYS A 21 -16.68 -5.19 -33.08
CA LYS A 21 -16.37 -5.43 -31.67
C LYS A 21 -17.00 -4.42 -30.71
N TYR A 22 -17.48 -3.28 -31.21
CA TYR A 22 -17.95 -2.17 -30.37
C TYR A 22 -19.12 -2.55 -29.45
N PRO A 23 -20.19 -3.25 -29.92
CA PRO A 23 -21.27 -3.67 -29.03
C PRO A 23 -20.81 -4.60 -27.91
N TYR A 24 -19.82 -5.46 -28.18
CA TYR A 24 -19.26 -6.38 -27.20
C TYR A 24 -18.45 -5.65 -26.12
N ILE A 25 -17.66 -4.64 -26.51
CA ILE A 25 -16.91 -3.79 -25.58
C ILE A 25 -17.87 -3.06 -24.65
N LEU A 26 -18.91 -2.42 -25.19
CA LEU A 26 -19.93 -1.74 -24.38
C LEU A 26 -20.64 -2.71 -23.43
N LYS A 27 -21.02 -3.91 -23.90
CA LYS A 27 -21.66 -4.92 -23.05
C LYS A 27 -20.76 -5.34 -21.89
N ARG A 28 -19.46 -5.55 -22.13
CA ARG A 28 -18.49 -5.89 -21.07
C ARG A 28 -18.30 -4.76 -20.08
N TYR A 29 -18.18 -3.53 -20.58
CA TYR A 29 -18.08 -2.33 -19.77
C TYR A 29 -19.30 -2.17 -18.85
N CYS A 30 -20.52 -2.22 -19.40
CA CYS A 30 -21.75 -2.09 -18.61
C CYS A 30 -21.87 -3.20 -17.56
N LYS A 31 -21.54 -4.46 -17.92
CA LYS A 31 -21.53 -5.57 -16.95
C LYS A 31 -20.52 -5.34 -15.83
N ALA A 32 -19.35 -4.80 -16.14
CA ALA A 32 -18.33 -4.47 -15.14
C ALA A 32 -18.76 -3.32 -14.23
N ALA A 33 -19.38 -2.27 -14.78
CA ALA A 33 -19.91 -1.14 -14.02
C ALA A 33 -21.02 -1.58 -13.05
N ILE A 34 -21.97 -2.39 -13.53
CA ILE A 34 -23.07 -2.92 -12.72
C ILE A 34 -22.54 -3.76 -11.55
N LYS A 35 -21.55 -4.63 -11.79
CA LYS A 35 -20.96 -5.44 -10.71
C LYS A 35 -20.20 -4.59 -9.70
N THR A 36 -19.42 -3.62 -10.17
CA THR A 36 -18.49 -2.86 -9.34
C THR A 36 -19.20 -1.82 -8.50
N GLN A 37 -20.26 -1.22 -9.06
CA GLN A 37 -20.99 -0.10 -8.47
C GLN A 37 -20.03 1.00 -7.99
N PRO A 38 -19.20 1.58 -8.88
CA PRO A 38 -18.25 2.61 -8.50
C PRO A 38 -18.98 3.87 -8.03
N TYR A 39 -18.44 4.54 -7.02
CA TYR A 39 -18.97 5.81 -6.53
C TYR A 39 -18.91 6.91 -7.60
N ASP A 40 -17.77 7.01 -8.29
CA ASP A 40 -17.57 7.89 -9.44
C ASP A 40 -17.43 7.06 -10.71
N LEU A 41 -18.52 7.01 -11.50
CA LEU A 41 -18.56 6.24 -12.73
C LEU A 41 -17.57 6.76 -13.77
N LEU A 42 -17.41 8.08 -13.91
CA LEU A 42 -16.57 8.68 -14.96
C LEU A 42 -15.09 8.40 -14.71
N ARG A 43 -14.64 8.63 -13.46
CA ARG A 43 -13.27 8.30 -13.05
C ARG A 43 -13.01 6.80 -13.16
N TRP A 44 -13.97 5.97 -12.77
CA TRP A 44 -13.85 4.53 -12.92
C TRP A 44 -13.82 4.09 -14.40
N SER A 45 -14.60 4.72 -15.29
CA SER A 45 -14.54 4.45 -16.73
C SER A 45 -13.14 4.70 -17.29
N PHE A 46 -12.51 5.81 -16.88
CA PHE A 46 -11.15 6.14 -17.27
C PHE A 46 -10.18 5.04 -16.83
N GLU A 47 -10.21 4.65 -15.56
CA GLU A 47 -9.33 3.60 -15.02
C GLU A 47 -9.60 2.23 -15.66
N TYR A 48 -10.86 1.90 -15.94
CA TYR A 48 -11.26 0.67 -16.62
C TYR A 48 -10.66 0.58 -18.04
N PHE A 49 -10.86 1.60 -18.87
CA PHE A 49 -10.36 1.60 -20.24
C PHE A 49 -8.84 1.76 -20.31
N LYS A 50 -8.24 2.53 -19.39
CA LYS A 50 -6.79 2.63 -19.24
C LYS A 50 -6.16 1.27 -18.91
N ALA A 51 -6.72 0.54 -17.95
CA ALA A 51 -6.24 -0.80 -17.62
C ALA A 51 -6.34 -1.76 -18.82
N LEU A 52 -7.44 -1.71 -19.59
CA LEU A 52 -7.58 -2.52 -20.80
C LEU A 52 -6.56 -2.15 -21.89
N ALA A 53 -6.26 -0.87 -22.07
CA ALA A 53 -5.26 -0.38 -23.02
C ALA A 53 -3.84 -0.79 -22.62
N GLU A 54 -3.55 -0.84 -21.32
CA GLU A 54 -2.27 -1.27 -20.74
C GLU A 54 -2.17 -2.79 -20.54
N HIS A 55 -3.16 -3.57 -21.00
CA HIS A 55 -3.25 -5.03 -20.79
C HIS A 55 -3.19 -5.48 -19.32
N ARG A 56 -3.61 -4.62 -18.40
CA ARG A 56 -3.71 -4.92 -16.96
C ARG A 56 -5.13 -5.35 -16.58
N PRO A 57 -5.30 -6.11 -15.48
CA PRO A 57 -6.63 -6.44 -14.98
C PRO A 57 -7.36 -5.16 -14.54
N PRO A 58 -8.57 -4.89 -15.08
CA PRO A 58 -9.33 -3.70 -14.69
C PRO A 58 -9.89 -3.82 -13.27
N PRO A 59 -10.16 -2.69 -12.58
CA PRO A 59 -10.70 -2.65 -11.22
C PRO A 59 -12.18 -3.04 -11.22
N VAL A 60 -12.47 -4.33 -11.37
CA VAL A 60 -13.82 -4.86 -11.53
C VAL A 60 -14.11 -5.90 -10.46
N LYS A 61 -15.20 -5.71 -9.71
CA LYS A 61 -15.68 -6.73 -8.77
C LYS A 61 -16.07 -8.02 -9.50
N LEU A 62 -15.72 -9.16 -8.91
CA LEU A 62 -16.03 -10.48 -9.47
C LEU A 62 -17.55 -10.70 -9.58
N ARG A 63 -18.29 -10.25 -8.57
CA ARG A 63 -19.74 -10.39 -8.43
C ARG A 63 -20.39 -9.10 -7.91
N LEU A 64 -21.68 -8.97 -8.17
CA LEU A 64 -22.51 -7.94 -7.56
C LEU A 64 -22.67 -8.25 -6.06
N GLU A 65 -22.56 -7.24 -5.22
CA GLU A 65 -22.74 -7.35 -3.77
C GLU A 65 -24.08 -6.75 -3.36
N TYR A 66 -24.86 -7.49 -2.58
CA TYR A 66 -26.10 -6.99 -2.00
C TYR A 66 -26.44 -7.73 -0.71
N PRO A 67 -26.73 -7.03 0.41
CA PRO A 67 -26.58 -5.57 0.58
C PRO A 67 -25.12 -5.14 0.56
N ILE A 68 -24.87 -3.88 0.21
CA ILE A 68 -23.50 -3.32 0.16
C ILE A 68 -23.14 -2.87 1.58
N TYR A 69 -22.10 -3.47 2.13
CA TYR A 69 -21.42 -2.96 3.32
C TYR A 69 -20.10 -2.35 2.89
N SER A 70 -19.93 -1.06 3.17
CA SER A 70 -18.70 -0.32 2.89
C SER A 70 -18.21 0.42 4.11
N THR A 71 -16.93 0.74 4.10
CA THR A 71 -16.37 1.78 4.97
C THR A 71 -16.86 3.17 4.51
N GLU A 72 -16.52 4.21 5.28
CA GLU A 72 -16.76 5.61 4.90
C GLU A 72 -16.00 5.98 3.62
N GLY A 73 -14.79 5.44 3.40
CA GLY A 73 -13.99 5.64 2.18
C GLY A 73 -14.41 4.79 0.98
N GLY A 74 -15.49 4.01 1.10
CA GLY A 74 -16.09 3.24 0.01
C GLY A 74 -15.49 1.85 -0.23
N LEU A 75 -14.53 1.40 0.60
CA LEU A 75 -13.99 0.05 0.51
C LEU A 75 -15.12 -0.95 0.78
N THR A 76 -15.25 -1.98 -0.05
CA THR A 76 -16.18 -3.10 0.17
C THR A 76 -15.43 -4.43 0.20
N ARG A 77 -16.10 -5.49 0.66
CA ARG A 77 -15.55 -6.86 0.64
C ARG A 77 -15.08 -7.26 -0.77
N GLY A 78 -15.85 -6.92 -1.79
CA GLY A 78 -15.55 -7.20 -3.19
C GLY A 78 -14.38 -6.40 -3.72
N CYS A 79 -14.23 -5.14 -3.29
CA CYS A 79 -13.02 -4.36 -3.57
C CYS A 79 -11.79 -5.05 -2.94
N LEU A 80 -11.88 -5.41 -1.66
CA LEU A 80 -10.79 -6.08 -0.93
C LEU A 80 -10.38 -7.40 -1.59
N LYS A 81 -11.35 -8.24 -2.00
CA LYS A 81 -11.07 -9.50 -2.70
C LYS A 81 -10.36 -9.28 -4.05
N VAL A 82 -10.73 -8.24 -4.79
CA VAL A 82 -10.03 -7.92 -6.06
C VAL A 82 -8.64 -7.36 -5.79
N LEU A 83 -8.47 -6.49 -4.80
CA LEU A 83 -7.16 -5.99 -4.39
C LEU A 83 -6.23 -7.15 -3.96
N ALA A 84 -6.74 -8.07 -3.14
CA ALA A 84 -6.01 -9.27 -2.72
C ALA A 84 -5.54 -10.10 -3.92
N HIS A 85 -6.39 -10.28 -4.93
CA HIS A 85 -6.03 -11.02 -6.15
C HIS A 85 -5.08 -10.25 -7.07
N GLN A 86 -5.24 -8.93 -7.22
CA GLN A 86 -4.37 -8.09 -8.06
C GLN A 86 -2.95 -7.97 -7.50
N LEU A 87 -2.81 -8.01 -6.18
CA LEU A 87 -1.55 -7.86 -5.46
C LEU A 87 -0.97 -9.21 -5.00
N TYR A 88 -1.62 -10.32 -5.39
CA TYR A 88 -1.21 -11.66 -5.00
C TYR A 88 0.19 -11.99 -5.54
N GLY A 89 0.99 -12.67 -4.73
CA GLY A 89 2.36 -13.07 -5.07
C GLY A 89 3.42 -12.03 -4.72
N MET A 90 3.02 -10.83 -4.28
CA MET A 90 3.95 -9.84 -3.69
C MET A 90 4.07 -10.09 -2.19
N SER A 91 5.29 -10.23 -1.66
CA SER A 91 5.51 -10.21 -0.21
C SER A 91 5.31 -8.79 0.32
N ASP A 92 5.90 -7.83 -0.38
CA ASP A 92 5.90 -6.41 -0.09
C ASP A 92 5.35 -5.66 -1.30
N ILE A 93 4.33 -4.85 -1.07
CA ILE A 93 3.59 -4.16 -2.12
C ILE A 93 4.15 -2.75 -2.25
N PRO A 94 4.72 -2.35 -3.40
CA PRO A 94 5.13 -0.96 -3.62
C PRO A 94 3.93 -0.01 -3.47
N LEU A 95 4.10 1.10 -2.75
CA LEU A 95 3.03 2.05 -2.48
C LEU A 95 2.46 2.69 -3.76
N SER A 96 3.27 2.81 -4.81
CA SER A 96 2.82 3.28 -6.13
C SER A 96 1.81 2.32 -6.76
N THR A 97 2.11 1.02 -6.73
CA THR A 97 1.23 -0.06 -7.21
C THR A 97 -0.04 -0.13 -6.38
N LEU A 98 0.08 -0.04 -5.05
CA LEU A 98 -1.07 -0.06 -4.15
C LEU A 98 -2.00 1.14 -4.39
N LYS A 99 -1.45 2.36 -4.47
CA LYS A 99 -2.22 3.58 -4.76
C LYS A 99 -2.91 3.50 -6.12
N GLN A 100 -2.26 2.93 -7.14
CA GLN A 100 -2.86 2.73 -8.45
C GLN A 100 -4.06 1.77 -8.39
N ALA A 101 -3.90 0.62 -7.72
CA ALA A 101 -4.97 -0.36 -7.55
C ALA A 101 -6.15 0.24 -6.75
N TRP A 102 -5.85 0.96 -5.67
CA TRP A 102 -6.83 1.65 -4.81
C TRP A 102 -7.63 2.70 -5.59
N ASN A 103 -6.94 3.58 -6.33
CA ASN A 103 -7.56 4.61 -7.16
C ASN A 103 -8.43 4.03 -8.27
N GLY A 104 -8.11 2.82 -8.77
CA GLY A 104 -8.92 2.13 -9.75
C GLY A 104 -10.36 1.88 -9.29
N PHE A 105 -10.58 1.73 -7.99
CA PHE A 105 -11.91 1.58 -7.40
C PHE A 105 -12.55 2.90 -6.96
N CYS A 106 -11.91 4.04 -7.22
CA CYS A 106 -12.34 5.36 -6.76
C CYS A 106 -12.49 5.45 -5.24
N LEU A 107 -11.67 4.70 -4.50
CA LEU A 107 -11.68 4.69 -3.04
C LEU A 107 -11.01 5.94 -2.47
N ASP A 108 -11.42 6.34 -1.27
CA ASP A 108 -10.89 7.54 -0.63
C ASP A 108 -9.39 7.40 -0.28
N SER A 109 -8.64 8.45 -0.59
CA SER A 109 -7.20 8.51 -0.33
C SER A 109 -6.87 8.67 1.15
N MET A 110 -7.73 9.31 1.95
CA MET A 110 -7.51 9.46 3.38
C MET A 110 -7.70 8.12 4.10
N GLU A 111 -8.69 7.32 3.66
CA GLU A 111 -8.83 5.95 4.13
C GLU A 111 -7.59 5.09 3.84
N LEU A 112 -7.00 5.18 2.64
CA LEU A 112 -5.74 4.49 2.36
C LEU A 112 -4.61 4.96 3.29
N GLN A 113 -4.48 6.27 3.53
CA GLN A 113 -3.49 6.82 4.45
C GLN A 113 -3.69 6.29 5.88
N ARG A 114 -4.94 6.18 6.34
CA ARG A 114 -5.26 5.56 7.65
C ARG A 114 -4.84 4.10 7.70
N ILE A 115 -5.10 3.32 6.64
CA ILE A 115 -4.65 1.92 6.55
C ILE A 115 -3.13 1.84 6.63
N LEU A 116 -2.41 2.66 5.86
CA LEU A 116 -0.95 2.68 5.86
C LEU A 116 -0.36 3.13 7.20
N CYS A 117 -1.02 4.07 7.88
CA CYS A 117 -0.67 4.49 9.22
C CYS A 117 -0.82 3.35 10.24
N LEU A 118 -1.92 2.61 10.17
CA LEU A 118 -2.12 1.39 10.96
C LEU A 118 -1.11 0.29 10.62
N CYS A 119 -0.62 0.26 9.37
CA CYS A 119 0.45 -0.63 8.94
C CYS A 119 1.86 -0.19 9.39
N GLU A 120 1.99 0.98 10.04
CA GLU A 120 3.27 1.59 10.47
C GLU A 120 4.22 1.97 9.29
N VAL A 121 3.68 2.25 8.10
CA VAL A 121 4.44 2.47 6.84
C VAL A 121 4.89 3.93 6.65
N TYR A 122 4.85 4.78 7.68
CA TYR A 122 5.02 6.22 7.48
C TYR A 122 6.50 6.67 7.33
N HIS A 123 6.73 7.59 6.37
CA HIS A 123 7.95 8.38 6.12
C HIS A 123 9.28 7.68 5.74
N ARG A 124 9.42 6.35 5.74
CA ARG A 124 10.68 5.69 5.28
C ARG A 124 10.50 4.42 4.44
N GLN A 125 9.28 3.92 4.31
CA GLN A 125 8.99 2.71 3.54
C GLN A 125 8.24 3.08 2.26
N ASP A 126 8.74 2.55 1.14
CA ASP A 126 8.11 2.69 -0.18
C ASP A 126 7.23 1.47 -0.52
N ASP A 127 7.09 0.54 0.42
CA ASP A 127 6.27 -0.65 0.34
C ASP A 127 5.50 -0.92 1.63
N VAL A 128 4.56 -1.86 1.56
CA VAL A 128 3.81 -2.38 2.72
C VAL A 128 3.71 -3.90 2.61
N PRO A 129 3.94 -4.66 3.69
CA PRO A 129 3.75 -6.11 3.65
C PRO A 129 2.33 -6.48 3.23
N TYR A 130 2.20 -7.39 2.27
CA TYR A 130 0.93 -7.74 1.64
C TYR A 130 -0.15 -8.18 2.64
N LEU A 131 0.24 -9.06 3.57
CA LEU A 131 -0.67 -9.57 4.58
C LEU A 131 -1.05 -8.49 5.62
N HIS A 132 -0.16 -7.56 5.95
CA HIS A 132 -0.49 -6.47 6.88
C HIS A 132 -1.51 -5.52 6.25
N PHE A 133 -1.29 -5.11 4.99
CA PHE A 133 -2.24 -4.28 4.26
C PHE A 133 -3.63 -4.91 4.22
N LEU A 134 -3.72 -6.19 3.81
CA LEU A 134 -5.01 -6.88 3.74
C LEU A 134 -5.66 -7.02 5.10
N ALA A 135 -4.89 -7.38 6.13
CA ALA A 135 -5.40 -7.54 7.48
C ALA A 135 -6.04 -6.26 8.00
N VAL A 136 -5.35 -5.13 7.86
CA VAL A 136 -5.86 -3.81 8.30
C VAL A 136 -7.07 -3.38 7.47
N ALA A 137 -6.99 -3.50 6.14
CA ALA A 137 -8.11 -3.16 5.25
C ALA A 137 -9.37 -4.00 5.53
N GLY A 138 -9.20 -5.30 5.80
CA GLY A 138 -10.27 -6.20 6.25
C GLY A 138 -10.80 -5.83 7.64
N GLY A 139 -9.93 -5.38 8.54
CA GLY A 139 -10.29 -4.89 9.87
C GLY A 139 -11.24 -3.70 9.81
N MET A 140 -11.03 -2.78 8.87
CA MET A 140 -11.93 -1.63 8.68
C MET A 140 -13.36 -2.01 8.25
N LEU A 141 -13.55 -3.18 7.65
CA LEU A 141 -14.84 -3.66 7.14
C LEU A 141 -15.67 -4.42 8.18
N THR A 142 -15.11 -4.70 9.36
CA THR A 142 -15.74 -5.59 10.34
C THR A 142 -15.65 -5.03 11.75
N LYS A 143 -16.40 -5.63 12.67
CA LYS A 143 -16.56 -5.11 14.05
C LYS A 143 -15.67 -5.78 15.08
N CYS A 144 -15.08 -6.94 14.76
CA CYS A 144 -14.21 -7.65 15.68
C CYS A 144 -13.28 -8.59 14.93
N LEU A 145 -12.17 -8.95 15.59
CA LEU A 145 -11.10 -9.80 15.04
C LEU A 145 -11.62 -11.09 14.41
N THR A 146 -12.58 -11.77 15.05
CA THR A 146 -13.15 -13.02 14.52
C THR A 146 -13.79 -12.81 13.15
N HIS A 147 -14.60 -11.76 12.98
CA HIS A 147 -15.21 -11.45 11.69
C HIS A 147 -14.19 -10.96 10.67
N THR A 148 -13.15 -10.24 11.11
CA THR A 148 -12.02 -9.85 10.25
C THR A 148 -11.37 -11.09 9.66
N MET A 149 -11.01 -12.07 10.49
CA MET A 149 -10.33 -13.28 10.02
C MET A 149 -11.21 -14.12 9.09
N ILE A 150 -12.51 -14.23 9.35
CA ILE A 150 -13.44 -14.89 8.42
C ILE A 150 -13.39 -14.20 7.05
N LEU A 151 -13.49 -12.87 7.02
CA LEU A 151 -13.44 -12.09 5.78
C LEU A 151 -12.11 -12.27 5.02
N LEU A 152 -10.99 -12.29 5.74
CA LEU A 152 -9.66 -12.47 5.14
C LEU A 152 -9.53 -13.86 4.51
N CYS A 153 -9.95 -14.91 5.22
CA CYS A 153 -9.99 -16.27 4.69
C CYS A 153 -10.85 -16.38 3.42
N GLU A 154 -12.04 -15.78 3.42
CA GLU A 154 -12.93 -15.73 2.24
C GLU A 154 -12.35 -14.93 1.07
N SER A 155 -11.49 -13.96 1.36
CA SER A 155 -10.86 -13.09 0.35
C SER A 155 -9.61 -13.71 -0.27
N LEU A 156 -8.86 -14.49 0.51
CA LEU A 156 -7.59 -15.10 0.13
C LEU A 156 -7.70 -16.56 -0.33
N THR A 157 -8.80 -17.25 -0.03
CA THR A 157 -9.00 -18.63 -0.47
C THR A 157 -8.92 -18.75 -1.99
N LYS A 158 -8.29 -19.83 -2.44
CA LYS A 158 -8.21 -20.23 -3.86
C LYS A 158 -9.36 -21.13 -4.28
N GLU A 159 -10.17 -21.57 -3.32
CA GLU A 159 -11.36 -22.38 -3.59
C GLU A 159 -12.40 -21.57 -4.38
N PRO A 160 -13.18 -22.24 -5.23
CA PRO A 160 -14.28 -21.58 -5.93
C PRO A 160 -15.30 -21.03 -4.94
N ASP A 161 -16.06 -20.02 -5.36
CA ASP A 161 -17.14 -19.45 -4.53
C ASP A 161 -18.12 -20.55 -4.10
N GLY A 162 -18.37 -20.64 -2.78
CA GLY A 162 -19.18 -21.70 -2.17
C GLY A 162 -18.37 -22.89 -1.64
N GLY A 163 -17.07 -22.94 -1.92
CA GLY A 163 -16.12 -23.87 -1.31
C GLY A 163 -15.63 -23.43 0.08
N SER A 164 -14.59 -24.11 0.58
CA SER A 164 -13.98 -23.80 1.87
C SER A 164 -13.21 -22.46 1.82
N ALA A 165 -13.23 -21.70 2.91
CA ALA A 165 -12.38 -20.51 3.06
C ALA A 165 -10.97 -20.91 3.57
N ALA A 166 -10.37 -21.95 2.98
CA ALA A 166 -9.08 -22.47 3.42
C ALA A 166 -7.92 -21.61 2.88
N ILE A 167 -7.01 -21.25 3.78
CA ILE A 167 -5.76 -20.53 3.47
C ILE A 167 -4.60 -21.22 4.21
N PRO A 168 -3.34 -20.99 3.80
CA PRO A 168 -2.18 -21.47 4.55
C PRO A 168 -2.20 -20.98 6.01
N VAL A 169 -1.83 -21.85 6.95
CA VAL A 169 -1.89 -21.54 8.38
C VAL A 169 -0.91 -20.45 8.76
N GLU A 170 0.22 -20.36 8.05
CA GLU A 170 1.25 -19.34 8.24
C GLU A 170 0.70 -17.94 7.90
N GLU A 171 -0.04 -17.81 6.79
CA GLU A 171 -0.68 -16.55 6.41
C GLU A 171 -1.76 -16.15 7.43
N PHE A 172 -2.57 -17.12 7.88
CA PHE A 172 -3.58 -16.90 8.91
C PHE A 172 -2.95 -16.39 10.21
N LEU A 173 -1.90 -17.06 10.71
CA LEU A 173 -1.22 -16.69 11.95
C LEU A 173 -0.53 -15.33 11.83
N ALA A 174 0.10 -15.03 10.70
CA ALA A 174 0.72 -13.74 10.45
C ALA A 174 -0.30 -12.59 10.59
N MET A 175 -1.43 -12.69 9.89
CA MET A 175 -2.50 -11.68 9.98
C MET A 175 -3.14 -11.62 11.37
N TYR A 176 -3.44 -12.78 11.98
CA TYR A 176 -4.09 -12.84 13.28
C TYR A 176 -3.23 -12.21 14.38
N LEU A 177 -1.96 -12.62 14.47
CA LEU A 177 -1.04 -12.12 15.49
C LEU A 177 -0.73 -10.64 15.29
N TYR A 178 -0.68 -10.19 14.04
CA TYR A 178 -0.52 -8.77 13.72
C TYR A 178 -1.72 -7.96 14.25
N LEU A 179 -2.94 -8.31 13.83
CA LEU A 179 -4.16 -7.62 14.28
C LEU A 179 -4.39 -7.71 15.79
N ALA A 180 -4.09 -8.85 16.42
CA ALA A 180 -4.29 -9.05 17.86
C ALA A 180 -3.42 -8.12 18.72
N LYS A 181 -2.27 -7.68 18.20
CA LYS A 181 -1.37 -6.72 18.86
C LYS A 181 -1.76 -5.26 18.59
N MET A 182 -2.59 -5.01 17.58
CA MET A 182 -2.98 -3.66 17.22
C MET A 182 -3.97 -3.09 18.23
N ASP A 183 -3.59 -1.99 18.88
CA ASP A 183 -4.48 -1.19 19.71
C ASP A 183 -5.03 -0.03 18.88
N ALA A 184 -6.20 -0.24 18.26
CA ALA A 184 -6.90 0.78 17.47
C ALA A 184 -7.83 1.67 18.32
N SER A 185 -7.77 1.57 19.66
CA SER A 185 -8.61 2.37 20.55
C SER A 185 -8.01 3.74 20.90
N LYS A 186 -6.72 3.94 20.59
CA LYS A 186 -5.97 5.15 20.92
C LYS A 186 -5.57 5.88 19.65
N ASP A 187 -5.63 7.21 19.71
CA ASP A 187 -5.01 8.05 18.70
C ASP A 187 -3.49 7.89 18.80
N VAL A 188 -2.84 7.57 17.67
CA VAL A 188 -1.39 7.38 17.59
C VAL A 188 -0.77 8.63 16.99
N GLN A 189 0.10 9.30 17.74
CA GLN A 189 0.89 10.41 17.23
C GLN A 189 2.18 9.88 16.58
N TYR A 190 2.55 10.50 15.47
CA TYR A 190 3.78 10.21 14.74
C TYR A 190 4.70 11.43 14.76
N HIS A 191 5.96 11.23 15.11
CA HIS A 191 7.00 12.24 15.12
C HIS A 191 8.13 11.80 14.16
N ASN A 192 8.42 12.59 13.13
CA ASN A 192 9.47 12.30 12.13
C ASN A 192 9.38 10.89 11.51
N GLY A 193 8.16 10.38 11.33
CA GLY A 193 7.93 9.04 10.75
C GLY A 193 7.86 7.90 11.75
N PHE A 194 8.20 8.14 13.01
CA PHE A 194 8.10 7.13 14.06
C PHE A 194 6.83 7.33 14.87
N ARG A 195 6.19 6.21 15.20
CA ARG A 195 5.17 6.17 16.24
C ARG A 195 5.78 6.66 17.56
N GLU A 196 5.04 7.45 18.31
CA GLU A 196 5.44 7.89 19.65
C GLU A 196 5.91 6.69 20.50
N GLY A 197 7.13 6.77 21.05
CA GLY A 197 7.76 5.69 21.82
C GLY A 197 8.41 4.57 20.99
N SER A 198 8.38 4.65 19.65
CA SER A 198 9.02 3.69 18.72
C SER A 198 10.17 4.29 17.91
N ALA A 199 10.56 5.53 18.19
CA ALA A 199 11.72 6.14 17.55
C ALA A 199 12.99 5.37 17.97
N PRO A 200 13.85 4.95 17.02
CA PRO A 200 15.13 4.36 17.35
C PRO A 200 15.94 5.35 18.17
N GLU A 201 16.64 4.84 19.19
CA GLU A 201 17.60 5.64 19.95
C GLU A 201 18.60 6.25 18.94
N PRO A 202 18.98 7.54 19.10
CA PRO A 202 19.96 8.13 18.21
C PRO A 202 21.21 7.27 18.23
N GLU A 203 21.66 6.84 17.05
CA GLU A 203 22.95 6.18 16.89
C GLU A 203 24.00 7.13 17.47
N VAL A 204 24.60 6.74 18.60
CA VAL A 204 25.78 7.41 19.11
C VAL A 204 26.85 7.12 18.08
N GLU A 205 27.13 8.09 17.21
CA GLU A 205 28.34 8.06 16.38
C GLU A 205 29.51 7.99 17.36
N ASP A 206 30.10 6.81 17.51
CA ASP A 206 31.39 6.66 18.16
C ASP A 206 32.35 7.56 17.37
N GLU A 207 32.74 8.69 17.96
CA GLU A 207 33.78 9.54 17.40
C GLU A 207 35.02 8.65 17.18
N GLU A 208 35.29 8.28 15.93
CA GLU A 208 36.57 7.72 15.55
C GLU A 208 37.63 8.76 15.90
N VAL A 209 38.29 8.56 17.05
CA VAL A 209 39.49 9.31 17.43
C VAL A 209 40.53 9.01 16.36
N THR A 210 40.59 9.88 15.36
CA THR A 210 41.60 9.80 14.32
C THR A 210 42.94 10.05 14.99
N GLN A 211 43.72 8.99 15.20
CA GLN A 211 45.12 9.10 15.63
C GLN A 211 45.88 9.81 14.50
N THR A 212 45.91 11.13 14.54
CA THR A 212 46.76 11.93 13.68
C THR A 212 48.20 11.68 14.10
N GLU A 213 48.97 11.02 13.23
CA GLU A 213 50.40 10.85 13.46
C GLU A 213 51.03 12.24 13.69
N PRO A 214 51.88 12.41 14.73
CA PRO A 214 52.46 13.70 15.03
C PRO A 214 53.39 14.13 13.90
N THR A 215 53.11 15.32 13.36
CA THR A 215 53.89 16.00 12.31
C THR A 215 55.35 16.16 12.72
N SER A 216 56.25 16.23 11.73
CA SER A 216 57.71 16.27 11.97
C SER A 216 58.16 17.39 12.91
N GLU A 217 57.41 18.48 12.99
CA GLU A 217 57.66 19.59 13.93
C GLU A 217 57.36 19.22 15.39
N GLN A 218 56.29 18.46 15.64
CA GLN A 218 55.94 17.99 16.99
C GLN A 218 56.97 16.98 17.52
N ARG A 219 57.56 16.17 16.62
CA ARG A 219 58.68 15.27 16.96
C ARG A 219 59.94 16.05 17.33
N LYS A 220 60.24 17.14 16.62
CA LYS A 220 61.38 18.03 16.92
C LYS A 220 61.20 18.75 18.27
N LEU A 221 60.01 19.24 18.58
CA LEU A 221 59.73 19.89 19.88
C LEU A 221 59.89 18.91 21.06
N LYS A 222 59.42 17.67 20.91
CA LYS A 222 59.62 16.62 21.94
C LYS A 222 61.09 16.28 22.15
N TYR A 223 61.88 16.24 21.08
CA TYR A 223 63.31 15.97 21.21
C TYR A 223 64.02 17.12 21.93
N LEU A 224 63.73 18.37 21.55
CA LEU A 224 64.27 19.57 22.20
C LEU A 224 63.88 19.68 23.68
N SER A 225 62.67 19.26 24.06
CA SER A 225 62.26 19.26 25.46
C SER A 225 62.95 18.16 26.28
N ILE A 226 63.17 16.98 25.69
CA ILE A 226 63.90 15.88 26.35
C ILE A 226 65.37 16.23 26.52
N THR A 227 66.01 16.82 25.51
CA THR A 227 67.43 17.24 25.61
C THR A 227 67.62 18.34 26.66
N ARG A 228 66.70 19.30 26.77
CA ARG A 228 66.72 20.31 27.85
C ARG A 228 66.58 19.72 29.24
N MET A 229 65.78 18.67 29.41
CA MET A 229 65.58 18.01 30.70
C MET A 229 66.79 17.16 31.12
N GLN A 230 67.53 16.61 30.14
CA GLN A 230 68.78 15.88 30.39
C GLN A 230 69.94 16.83 30.74
N GLU A 231 70.00 18.02 30.13
CA GLU A 231 71.00 19.04 30.47
C GLU A 231 70.75 19.70 31.85
N SER A 232 69.51 19.68 32.36
CA SER A 232 69.18 20.22 33.70
C SER A 232 69.37 19.22 34.86
N GLY A 233 69.95 18.04 34.61
CA GLY A 233 70.35 17.11 35.68
C GLY A 233 69.20 16.50 36.49
N MET A 234 67.99 16.38 35.93
CA MET A 234 66.81 15.82 36.62
C MET A 234 66.46 14.39 36.15
N LEU A 235 67.46 13.57 35.85
CA LEU A 235 67.29 12.12 35.78
C LEU A 235 68.56 11.47 36.35
N ASP A 236 68.61 11.32 37.67
CA ASP A 236 69.53 10.38 38.31
C ASP A 236 68.76 9.15 38.81
N SER A 237 69.12 8.03 38.18
CA SER A 237 69.14 6.62 38.58
C SER A 237 68.46 6.17 39.89
N GLY A 238 67.53 5.21 39.79
CA GLY A 238 67.05 4.39 40.91
C GLY A 238 65.60 3.93 40.79
#